data_AF-A0A4V6Y5U6-F1
#
_entry.id   AF-A0A4V6Y5U6-F1
#
_cell.length_a   1.000
_cell.length_b   1.000
_cell.length_c   1.000
_cell.angle_alpha   90.00
_cell.angle_beta   90.00
_cell.angle_gamma   90.00
#
_symmetry.space_group_name_H-M   'P 1'
#
loop_
_entity.id
_entity.type
_entity.pdbx_description
1 polymer ?
#
loop_
_entity_poly.entity_id
_entity_poly.type
_entity_poly.pdbx_seq_one_letter_code
_entity_poly.pdbx_strand_id
1 'polypeptide(L)'
;MFSALAVLVAGCSSPAQVFPGGAQFDYQLGGGYEPPEGVSVVVRDATDDPAVGMYSICYLNAFQTQPQAAESWRAAGLLLEVDGRPLADPDWPDEYLLDTGSASTREAIAARIAQDILQCAKNGFDAVELDNLDSYGRSNGQLTFEDNLEVAKMLVKQAHDLGLLVGQKNAAEESSRLRDIGFDFAVAEQCVEFDECSTYTIAYGADVLAIEYLEGFGSDDPCETPDRPTSTIVRDLNLTMPDDPAYRYMAC
;
A
#
# COMPACT_ATOMS: atom_id res chain seq x y z
N MET A 1 25.49 -55.22 -1.14
CA MET A 1 24.52 -54.37 -1.87
C MET A 1 23.91 -53.42 -0.85
N PHE A 2 24.37 -52.17 -0.81
CA PHE A 2 23.79 -51.14 0.07
C PHE A 2 22.59 -50.53 -0.65
N SER A 3 21.40 -50.71 -0.07
CA SER A 3 20.16 -50.13 -0.58
C SER A 3 20.06 -48.70 -0.08
N ALA A 4 20.22 -47.72 -0.97
CA ALA A 4 20.00 -46.31 -0.66
C ALA A 4 18.48 -46.05 -0.67
N LEU A 5 17.95 -45.61 0.47
CA LEU A 5 16.57 -45.16 0.60
C LEU A 5 16.53 -43.69 0.19
N ALA A 6 16.00 -43.39 -0.99
CA ALA A 6 15.76 -42.03 -1.43
C ALA A 6 14.50 -41.48 -0.73
N VAL A 7 14.69 -40.52 0.17
CA VAL A 7 13.59 -39.75 0.77
C VAL A 7 13.23 -38.65 -0.24
N LEU A 8 12.10 -38.80 -0.91
CA LEU A 8 11.49 -37.75 -1.71
C LEU A 8 10.82 -36.77 -0.75
N VAL A 9 11.42 -35.60 -0.56
CA VAL A 9 10.77 -34.48 0.11
C VAL A 9 9.83 -33.87 -0.92
N ALA A 10 8.54 -34.20 -0.84
CA ALA A 10 7.50 -33.50 -1.57
C ALA A 10 7.39 -32.10 -0.95
N GLY A 11 7.85 -31.07 -1.67
CA GLY A 11 7.59 -29.69 -1.30
C GLY A 11 6.08 -29.45 -1.33
N CYS A 12 5.48 -29.20 -0.18
CA CYS A 12 4.14 -28.64 -0.12
C CYS A 12 4.22 -27.22 -0.70
N SER A 13 3.87 -27.05 -1.98
CA SER A 13 3.49 -25.73 -2.47
C SER A 13 2.20 -25.35 -1.73
N SER A 14 2.29 -24.39 -0.81
CA SER A 14 1.10 -23.71 -0.31
C SER A 14 0.32 -23.19 -1.52
N PRO A 15 -1.02 -23.32 -1.56
CA PRO A 15 -1.80 -22.68 -2.61
C PRO A 15 -1.46 -21.19 -2.62
N ALA A 16 -1.26 -20.63 -3.82
CA ALA A 16 -1.04 -19.20 -3.96
C ALA A 16 -2.20 -18.46 -3.29
N GLN A 17 -1.87 -17.50 -2.43
CA GLN A 17 -2.86 -16.65 -1.78
C GLN A 17 -3.63 -15.88 -2.87
N VAL A 18 -4.95 -15.88 -2.77
CA VAL A 18 -5.82 -15.16 -3.70
C VAL A 18 -6.36 -13.96 -2.95
N PHE A 19 -6.25 -12.77 -3.56
CA PHE A 19 -6.82 -11.56 -2.98
C PHE A 19 -8.35 -11.66 -2.92
N PRO A 20 -8.99 -11.30 -1.80
CA PRO A 20 -10.45 -11.36 -1.64
C PRO A 20 -11.15 -10.17 -2.33
N GLY A 21 -11.02 -10.09 -3.67
CA GLY A 21 -11.66 -9.02 -4.46
C GLY A 21 -13.18 -8.94 -4.26
N GLY A 22 -13.70 -7.72 -4.14
CA GLY A 22 -15.11 -7.43 -3.87
C GLY A 22 -15.55 -7.62 -2.41
N ALA A 23 -14.63 -7.92 -1.49
CA ALA A 23 -14.92 -7.97 -0.06
C ALA A 23 -15.16 -6.57 0.53
N GLN A 24 -16.04 -6.51 1.54
CA GLN A 24 -16.13 -5.31 2.38
C GLN A 24 -14.87 -5.20 3.23
N PHE A 25 -14.29 -3.99 3.25
CA PHE A 25 -13.03 -3.71 3.93
C PHE A 25 -13.13 -2.52 4.89
N ASP A 26 -12.06 -2.29 5.65
CA ASP A 26 -11.86 -1.10 6.47
C ASP A 26 -10.40 -0.64 6.41
N TYR A 27 -10.19 0.67 6.49
CA TYR A 27 -8.88 1.33 6.35
C TYR A 27 -8.54 2.04 7.68
N GLN A 28 -7.70 1.38 8.47
CA GLN A 28 -7.46 1.66 9.89
C GLN A 28 -6.00 2.10 10.14
N LEU A 29 -5.59 3.23 9.57
CA LEU A 29 -4.23 3.75 9.79
C LEU A 29 -4.08 4.60 11.05
N GLY A 30 -5.16 5.24 11.54
CA GLY A 30 -5.15 5.98 12.81
C GLY A 30 -5.12 5.09 14.06
N GLY A 31 -5.13 3.77 13.88
CA GLY A 31 -5.09 2.77 14.95
C GLY A 31 -6.02 1.60 14.68
N GLY A 32 -5.61 0.39 15.06
CA GLY A 32 -6.41 -0.82 14.95
C GLY A 32 -7.61 -0.84 15.92
N TYR A 33 -8.81 -1.09 15.39
CA TYR A 33 -10.03 -1.31 16.17
C TYR A 33 -10.83 -2.50 15.65
N GLU A 34 -11.78 -3.00 16.45
CA GLU A 34 -12.67 -4.10 16.02
C GLU A 34 -13.46 -3.67 14.77
N PRO A 35 -13.23 -4.33 13.61
CA PRO A 35 -13.84 -3.87 12.37
C PRO A 35 -15.38 -4.01 12.39
N PRO A 36 -16.11 -3.12 11.70
CA PRO A 36 -17.56 -3.19 11.59
C PRO A 36 -18.08 -4.54 11.05
N GLU A 37 -19.32 -4.88 11.38
CA GLU A 37 -19.96 -6.10 10.87
C GLU A 37 -19.91 -6.16 9.33
N GLY A 38 -19.56 -7.34 8.79
CA GLY A 38 -19.41 -7.57 7.36
C GLY A 38 -17.99 -7.35 6.81
N VAL A 39 -17.14 -6.62 7.52
CA VAL A 39 -15.74 -6.43 7.13
C VAL A 39 -14.98 -7.76 7.21
N SER A 40 -14.23 -8.05 6.14
CA SER A 40 -13.38 -9.26 6.06
C SER A 40 -11.96 -8.97 5.57
N VAL A 41 -11.69 -7.71 5.18
CA VAL A 41 -10.37 -7.21 4.80
C VAL A 41 -10.07 -5.95 5.62
N VAL A 42 -8.87 -5.83 6.17
CA VAL A 42 -8.47 -4.65 6.95
C VAL A 42 -7.09 -4.22 6.54
N VAL A 43 -6.91 -2.93 6.28
CA VAL A 43 -5.57 -2.33 6.17
C VAL A 43 -5.21 -1.65 7.48
N ARG A 44 -4.01 -1.92 8.00
CA ARG A 44 -3.46 -1.29 9.22
C ARG A 44 -2.02 -0.86 8.99
N ASP A 45 -1.61 0.16 9.72
CA ASP A 45 -0.20 0.57 9.78
C ASP A 45 0.70 -0.58 10.25
N ALA A 46 1.93 -0.64 9.74
CA ALA A 46 2.88 -1.69 10.10
C ALA A 46 3.28 -1.73 11.59
N THR A 47 2.98 -0.66 12.34
CA THR A 47 3.18 -0.62 13.79
C THR A 47 2.02 -1.24 14.59
N ASP A 48 0.91 -1.59 13.93
CA ASP A 48 -0.26 -2.22 14.53
C ASP A 48 -0.26 -3.76 14.33
N ASP A 49 -1.09 -4.44 15.12
CA ASP A 49 -1.31 -5.88 14.97
C ASP A 49 -2.30 -6.17 13.82
N PRO A 50 -2.13 -7.27 13.05
CA PRO A 50 -3.12 -7.68 12.06
C PRO A 50 -4.47 -8.00 12.71
N ALA A 51 -5.55 -7.79 11.97
CA ALA A 51 -6.90 -8.09 12.43
C ALA A 51 -7.13 -9.61 12.50
N VAL A 52 -7.44 -10.12 13.69
CA VAL A 52 -7.59 -11.56 13.92
C VAL A 52 -8.76 -12.12 13.13
N GLY A 53 -8.50 -13.16 12.32
CA GLY A 53 -9.53 -13.87 11.56
C GLY A 53 -10.00 -13.14 10.30
N MET A 54 -9.32 -12.07 9.90
CA MET A 54 -9.59 -11.30 8.69
C MET A 54 -8.36 -11.28 7.79
N TYR A 55 -8.56 -11.00 6.50
CA TYR A 55 -7.45 -10.75 5.60
C TYR A 55 -6.80 -9.40 5.95
N SER A 56 -5.56 -9.41 6.41
CA SER A 56 -4.89 -8.21 6.94
C SER A 56 -3.78 -7.71 6.04
N ILE A 57 -3.86 -6.44 5.66
CA ILE A 57 -2.90 -5.75 4.79
C ILE A 57 -2.06 -4.80 5.64
N CYS A 58 -0.74 -4.93 5.53
CA CYS A 58 0.24 -4.10 6.24
C CYS A 58 0.57 -2.87 5.39
N TYR A 59 0.15 -1.69 5.84
CA TYR A 59 0.49 -0.42 5.20
C TYR A 59 1.95 -0.06 5.46
N LEU A 60 2.66 0.30 4.40
CA LEU A 60 4.03 0.79 4.46
C LEU A 60 4.17 2.03 3.57
N ASN A 61 4.60 3.16 4.16
CA ASN A 61 5.06 4.29 3.36
C ASN A 61 6.42 3.94 2.73
N ALA A 62 6.39 3.60 1.45
CA ALA A 62 7.53 3.00 0.74
C ALA A 62 8.36 4.01 -0.06
N PHE A 63 7.86 5.24 -0.21
CA PHE A 63 8.47 6.26 -1.07
C PHE A 63 8.57 7.64 -0.41
N GLN A 64 8.07 7.77 0.82
CA GLN A 64 8.29 8.90 1.71
C GLN A 64 8.66 8.40 3.10
N THR A 65 9.08 9.32 3.96
CA THR A 65 9.34 9.02 5.37
C THR A 65 8.08 9.15 6.20
N GLN A 66 7.93 8.29 7.19
CA GLN A 66 7.12 8.60 8.37
C GLN A 66 7.82 9.66 9.25
N PRO A 67 7.08 10.58 9.93
CA PRO A 67 7.69 11.69 10.69
C PRO A 67 8.73 11.23 11.73
N GLN A 68 8.45 10.13 12.42
CA GLN A 68 9.33 9.51 13.43
C GLN A 68 10.62 8.91 12.84
N ALA A 69 10.62 8.57 11.55
CA ALA A 69 11.74 7.94 10.86
C ALA A 69 12.60 8.92 10.06
N ALA A 70 12.13 10.15 9.83
CA ALA A 70 12.74 11.14 8.93
C ALA A 70 14.25 11.34 9.16
N GLU A 71 14.68 11.51 10.41
CA GLU A 71 16.10 11.72 10.73
C GLU A 71 16.97 10.49 10.39
N SER A 72 16.42 9.28 10.52
CA SER A 72 17.15 8.04 10.18
C SER A 72 17.37 7.87 8.67
N TRP A 73 16.44 8.38 7.86
CA TRP A 73 16.55 8.43 6.40
C TRP A 73 17.52 9.53 5.97
N ARG A 74 17.44 10.70 6.61
CA ARG A 74 18.36 11.82 6.38
C ARG A 74 19.81 11.45 6.67
N ALA A 75 20.07 10.86 7.84
CA ALA A 75 21.42 10.44 8.25
C ALA A 75 22.03 9.40 7.29
N ALA A 76 21.18 8.69 6.54
CA ALA A 76 21.60 7.71 5.54
C ALA A 76 21.83 8.31 4.14
N GLY A 77 21.51 9.60 3.94
CA GLY A 77 21.58 10.24 2.63
C GLY A 77 20.56 9.67 1.63
N LEU A 78 19.38 9.28 2.11
CA LEU A 78 18.33 8.64 1.29
C LEU A 78 17.12 9.54 1.05
N LEU A 79 17.16 10.80 1.49
CA LEU A 79 16.12 11.78 1.20
C LEU A 79 16.45 12.53 -0.08
N LEU A 80 15.42 12.80 -0.88
CA LEU A 80 15.53 13.70 -2.00
C LEU A 80 15.79 15.11 -1.46
N GLU A 81 16.93 15.70 -1.82
CA GLU A 81 17.27 17.06 -1.42
C GLU A 81 17.19 18.04 -2.61
N VAL A 82 16.60 19.20 -2.37
CA VAL A 82 16.59 20.35 -3.28
C VAL A 82 17.23 21.52 -2.54
N ASP A 83 18.25 22.14 -3.14
CA ASP A 83 19.04 23.22 -2.53
C ASP A 83 19.58 22.90 -1.13
N GLY A 84 19.98 21.64 -0.92
CA GLY A 84 20.55 21.15 0.34
C GLY A 84 19.54 20.98 1.49
N ARG A 85 18.26 20.85 1.15
CA ARG A 85 17.17 20.57 2.12
C ARG A 85 16.35 19.38 1.64
N PRO A 86 15.96 18.47 2.55
CA PRO A 86 14.99 17.43 2.24
C PRO A 86 13.71 18.03 1.68
N LEU A 87 13.23 17.48 0.57
CA LEU A 87 11.99 17.88 -0.07
C LEU A 87 10.82 17.27 0.71
N ALA A 88 10.07 18.12 1.41
CA ALA A 88 8.85 17.73 2.09
C ALA A 88 7.71 17.57 1.10
N ASP A 89 6.77 16.68 1.41
CA ASP A 89 5.49 16.63 0.73
C ASP A 89 4.70 17.93 1.00
N PRO A 90 4.10 18.57 -0.02
CA PRO A 90 3.32 19.80 0.18
C PRO A 90 2.06 19.60 1.03
N ASP A 91 1.46 18.42 0.97
CA ASP A 91 0.23 18.08 1.69
C ASP A 91 0.56 17.47 3.07
N TRP A 92 1.74 16.85 3.21
CA TRP A 92 2.27 16.26 4.46
C TRP A 92 3.66 16.83 4.81
N PRO A 93 3.74 18.04 5.40
CA PRO A 93 5.00 18.81 5.51
C PRO A 93 6.04 18.22 6.49
N ASP A 94 5.68 17.20 7.26
CA ASP A 94 6.56 16.42 8.14
C ASP A 94 7.02 15.09 7.53
N GLU A 95 6.58 14.78 6.31
CA GLU A 95 7.03 13.65 5.50
C GLU A 95 7.94 14.12 4.35
N TYR A 96 9.04 13.40 4.13
CA TYR A 96 10.03 13.74 3.10
C TYR A 96 10.12 12.67 2.02
N LEU A 97 10.29 13.08 0.78
CA LEU A 97 10.45 12.16 -0.36
C LEU A 97 11.79 11.41 -0.27
N LEU A 98 11.76 10.12 -0.59
CA LEU A 98 12.97 9.29 -0.72
C LEU A 98 13.65 9.51 -2.08
N ASP A 99 14.98 9.52 -2.11
CA ASP A 99 15.74 9.71 -3.36
C ASP A 99 15.85 8.41 -4.16
N THR A 100 14.93 8.19 -5.09
CA THR A 100 14.96 7.02 -5.99
C THR A 100 15.79 7.25 -7.26
N GLY A 101 16.47 8.39 -7.41
CA GLY A 101 17.10 8.80 -8.69
C GLY A 101 18.40 8.06 -9.05
N SER A 102 19.04 7.37 -8.09
CA SER A 102 20.27 6.60 -8.34
C SER A 102 20.09 5.12 -8.05
N ALA A 103 20.85 4.24 -8.73
CA ALA A 103 20.79 2.81 -8.44
C ALA A 103 21.18 2.50 -6.97
N SER A 104 22.20 3.17 -6.45
CA SER A 104 22.67 2.98 -5.07
C SER A 104 21.63 3.39 -4.01
N THR A 105 20.94 4.51 -4.23
CA THR A 105 19.90 4.95 -3.29
C THR A 105 18.67 4.06 -3.38
N ARG A 106 18.27 3.62 -4.59
CA ARG A 106 17.18 2.65 -4.78
C ARG A 106 17.44 1.33 -4.06
N GLU A 107 18.63 0.76 -4.20
CA GLU A 107 19.00 -0.48 -3.49
C GLU A 107 18.96 -0.29 -1.97
N ALA A 108 19.44 0.84 -1.46
CA ALA A 108 19.45 1.14 -0.03
C ALA A 108 18.03 1.38 0.54
N ILE A 109 17.16 2.06 -0.22
CA ILE A 109 15.75 2.28 0.11
C ILE A 109 15.02 0.93 0.13
N ALA A 110 15.14 0.14 -0.93
CA ALA A 110 14.49 -1.16 -1.03
C ALA A 110 14.96 -2.11 0.08
N ALA A 111 16.24 -2.11 0.43
CA ALA A 111 16.77 -2.94 1.52
C ALA A 111 16.17 -2.60 2.89
N ARG A 112 15.88 -1.32 3.15
CA ARG A 112 15.24 -0.87 4.40
C ARG A 112 13.77 -1.29 4.45
N ILE A 113 13.00 -0.95 3.42
CA ILE A 113 11.57 -1.29 3.37
C ILE A 113 11.38 -2.82 3.34
N ALA A 114 12.29 -3.57 2.73
CA ALA A 114 12.24 -5.04 2.78
C ALA A 114 12.37 -5.61 4.21
N GLN A 115 12.98 -4.89 5.17
CA GLN A 115 12.94 -5.29 6.58
C GLN A 115 11.56 -5.09 7.19
N ASP A 116 10.86 -4.03 6.80
CA ASP A 116 9.51 -3.75 7.26
C ASP A 116 8.52 -4.77 6.66
N ILE A 117 8.63 -5.09 5.37
CA ILE A 117 7.89 -6.19 4.71
C ILE A 117 8.13 -7.52 5.43
N LEU A 118 9.39 -7.82 5.79
CA LEU A 118 9.73 -9.02 6.57
C LEU A 118 9.05 -9.00 7.95
N GLN A 119 8.92 -7.83 8.58
CA GLN A 119 8.25 -7.69 9.86
C GLN A 119 6.73 -7.89 9.72
N CYS A 120 6.11 -7.34 8.68
CA CYS A 120 4.70 -7.61 8.33
C CYS A 120 4.45 -9.12 8.16
N ALA A 121 5.30 -9.83 7.40
CA ALA A 121 5.19 -11.28 7.23
C ALA A 121 5.31 -12.04 8.57
N LYS A 122 6.24 -11.63 9.44
CA LYS A 122 6.42 -12.26 10.76
C LYS A 122 5.26 -11.99 11.71
N ASN A 123 4.64 -10.81 11.61
CA ASN A 123 3.47 -10.44 12.41
C ASN A 123 2.21 -11.18 11.94
N GLY A 124 2.23 -11.77 10.75
CA GLY A 124 1.13 -12.58 10.23
C GLY A 124 0.15 -11.80 9.35
N PHE A 125 0.59 -10.68 8.78
CA PHE A 125 -0.15 -10.03 7.69
C PHE A 125 -0.16 -10.92 6.45
N ASP A 126 -1.21 -10.75 5.64
CA ASP A 126 -1.46 -11.48 4.39
C ASP A 126 -0.88 -10.77 3.16
N ALA A 127 -0.74 -9.45 3.25
CA ALA A 127 -0.27 -8.60 2.18
C ALA A 127 0.38 -7.33 2.71
N VAL A 128 1.04 -6.59 1.81
CA VAL A 128 1.52 -5.23 2.06
C VAL A 128 0.89 -4.25 1.06
N GLU A 129 0.66 -3.03 1.50
CA GLU A 129 0.35 -1.88 0.62
C GLU A 129 1.58 -0.96 0.59
N LEU A 130 2.02 -0.58 -0.60
CA LEU A 130 3.20 0.28 -0.79
C LEU A 130 2.75 1.70 -1.14
N ASP A 131 2.68 2.56 -0.13
CA ASP A 131 2.20 3.94 -0.25
C ASP A 131 3.24 4.92 -0.82
N ASN A 132 2.74 6.03 -1.37
CA ASN A 132 3.48 7.12 -2.01
C ASN A 132 4.25 6.73 -3.28
N LEU A 133 3.82 5.67 -3.96
CA LEU A 133 4.39 5.24 -5.25
C LEU A 133 4.41 6.36 -6.30
N ASP A 134 3.48 7.30 -6.22
CA ASP A 134 3.31 8.49 -7.05
C ASP A 134 4.16 9.70 -6.64
N SER A 135 5.05 9.56 -5.63
CA SER A 135 5.86 10.67 -5.09
C SER A 135 6.72 11.40 -6.12
N TYR A 136 7.03 10.76 -7.26
CA TYR A 136 7.69 11.41 -8.39
C TYR A 136 6.92 12.64 -8.89
N GLY A 137 5.59 12.64 -8.83
CA GLY A 137 4.74 13.77 -9.21
C GLY A 137 4.94 15.01 -8.31
N ARG A 138 5.39 14.78 -7.07
CA ARG A 138 5.66 15.82 -6.06
C ARG A 138 7.15 16.14 -5.91
N SER A 139 8.00 15.62 -6.80
CA SER A 139 9.46 15.72 -6.72
C SER A 139 10.08 16.99 -7.31
N ASN A 140 9.29 17.98 -7.75
CA ASN A 140 9.76 19.14 -8.54
C ASN A 140 10.50 18.75 -9.83
N GLY A 141 10.17 17.60 -10.43
CA GLY A 141 10.80 17.09 -11.65
C GLY A 141 12.18 16.44 -11.42
N GLN A 142 12.54 16.17 -10.17
CA GLN A 142 13.81 15.53 -9.82
C GLN A 142 13.77 14.01 -9.94
N LEU A 143 12.58 13.42 -9.83
CA LEU A 143 12.32 11.98 -9.98
C LEU A 143 11.31 11.74 -11.09
N THR A 144 11.36 10.53 -11.65
CA THR A 144 10.42 10.03 -12.65
C THR A 144 9.69 8.79 -12.14
N PHE A 145 8.61 8.40 -12.83
CA PHE A 145 7.97 7.12 -12.56
C PHE A 145 8.96 5.93 -12.65
N GLU A 146 9.89 5.95 -13.60
CA GLU A 146 10.87 4.86 -13.77
C GLU A 146 11.79 4.71 -12.55
N ASP A 147 12.08 5.80 -11.85
CA ASP A 147 12.89 5.78 -10.65
C ASP A 147 12.16 5.02 -9.52
N ASN A 148 10.88 5.35 -9.30
CA ASN A 148 10.03 4.67 -8.34
C ASN A 148 9.71 3.22 -8.75
N LEU A 149 9.49 2.96 -10.04
CA LEU A 149 9.20 1.62 -10.58
C LEU A 149 10.34 0.63 -10.29
N GLU A 150 11.60 1.05 -10.38
CA GLU A 150 12.74 0.18 -10.09
C GLU A 150 12.84 -0.19 -8.61
N VAL A 151 12.44 0.70 -7.69
CA VAL A 151 12.27 0.35 -6.27
C VAL A 151 11.10 -0.62 -6.11
N ALA A 152 9.96 -0.31 -6.73
CA ALA A 152 8.76 -1.14 -6.64
C ALA A 152 9.01 -2.58 -7.11
N LYS A 153 9.75 -2.80 -8.22
CA LYS A 153 10.15 -4.14 -8.68
C LYS A 153 10.90 -4.94 -7.63
N MET A 154 11.82 -4.29 -6.91
CA MET A 154 12.56 -4.94 -5.83
C MET A 154 11.62 -5.30 -4.68
N LEU A 155 10.76 -4.37 -4.24
CA LEU A 155 9.83 -4.60 -3.13
C LEU A 155 8.78 -5.67 -3.43
N VAL A 156 8.18 -5.65 -4.62
CA VAL A 156 7.24 -6.66 -5.09
C VAL A 156 7.87 -8.05 -5.01
N LYS A 157 9.08 -8.18 -5.56
CA LYS A 157 9.82 -9.44 -5.50
C LYS A 157 10.06 -9.90 -4.06
N GLN A 158 10.46 -9.00 -3.16
CA GLN A 158 10.74 -9.36 -1.77
C GLN A 158 9.49 -9.76 -0.98
N ALA A 159 8.36 -9.09 -1.21
CA ALA A 159 7.08 -9.47 -0.60
C ALA A 159 6.61 -10.85 -1.12
N HIS A 160 6.69 -11.10 -2.42
CA HIS A 160 6.35 -12.40 -3.00
C HIS A 160 7.27 -13.54 -2.50
N ASP A 161 8.57 -13.29 -2.35
CA ASP A 161 9.52 -14.25 -1.75
C ASP A 161 9.14 -14.62 -0.29
N LEU A 162 8.42 -13.73 0.40
CA LEU A 162 7.90 -13.91 1.75
C LEU A 162 6.45 -14.46 1.77
N GLY A 163 5.83 -14.66 0.61
CA GLY A 163 4.47 -15.17 0.48
C GLY A 163 3.38 -14.12 0.70
N LEU A 164 3.71 -12.84 0.69
CA LEU A 164 2.77 -11.73 0.83
C LEU A 164 2.31 -11.24 -0.55
N LEU A 165 1.01 -10.94 -0.71
CA LEU A 165 0.55 -10.16 -1.87
C LEU A 165 0.91 -8.67 -1.72
N VAL A 166 0.92 -7.93 -2.83
CA VAL A 166 1.36 -6.53 -2.87
C VAL A 166 0.32 -5.63 -3.51
N GLY A 167 -0.11 -4.63 -2.76
CA GLY A 167 -1.03 -3.58 -3.20
C GLY A 167 -0.29 -2.37 -3.71
N GLN A 168 -0.65 -1.89 -4.91
CA GLN A 168 -0.26 -0.55 -5.33
C GLN A 168 -1.13 0.46 -4.58
N LYS A 169 -0.56 1.62 -4.26
CA LYS A 169 -1.32 2.73 -3.73
C LYS A 169 -1.34 3.87 -4.73
N ASN A 170 -2.53 4.31 -5.10
CA ASN A 170 -2.78 5.37 -6.08
C ASN A 170 -2.04 5.10 -7.42
N ALA A 171 -1.50 6.14 -8.07
CA ALA A 171 -0.82 6.07 -9.37
C ALA A 171 -1.67 5.41 -10.47
N ALA A 172 -2.93 5.85 -10.61
CA ALA A 172 -3.93 5.25 -11.48
C ALA A 172 -3.40 5.01 -12.89
N GLU A 173 -2.76 6.03 -13.48
CA GLU A 173 -2.27 6.05 -14.85
C GLU A 173 -1.20 4.99 -15.14
N GLU A 174 -0.55 4.47 -14.11
CA GLU A 174 0.50 3.46 -14.22
C GLU A 174 0.01 2.04 -13.89
N SER A 175 -1.28 1.87 -13.54
CA SER A 175 -1.85 0.61 -13.02
C SER A 175 -1.56 -0.62 -13.88
N SER A 176 -1.63 -0.50 -15.21
CA SER A 176 -1.31 -1.63 -16.10
C SER A 176 0.16 -2.04 -16.01
N ARG A 177 1.07 -1.07 -15.90
CA ARG A 177 2.52 -1.31 -15.82
C ARG A 177 2.92 -1.84 -14.44
N LEU A 178 2.23 -1.38 -13.40
CA LEU A 178 2.39 -1.88 -12.04
C LEU A 178 1.89 -3.32 -11.91
N ARG A 179 0.74 -3.64 -12.52
CA ARG A 179 0.26 -5.02 -12.63
C ARG A 179 1.26 -5.92 -13.35
N ASP A 180 1.85 -5.45 -14.45
CA ASP A 180 2.85 -6.21 -15.22
C ASP A 180 4.11 -6.57 -14.43
N ILE A 181 4.50 -5.76 -13.43
CA ILE A 181 5.66 -6.06 -12.58
C ILE A 181 5.31 -6.89 -11.34
N GLY A 182 4.03 -7.20 -11.11
CA GLY A 182 3.59 -8.13 -10.08
C GLY A 182 2.82 -7.52 -8.91
N PHE A 183 2.32 -6.28 -9.00
CA PHE A 183 1.30 -5.85 -8.04
C PHE A 183 0.02 -6.68 -8.20
N ASP A 184 -0.54 -7.12 -7.08
CA ASP A 184 -1.64 -8.10 -7.04
C ASP A 184 -3.02 -7.44 -6.95
N PHE A 185 -3.10 -6.28 -6.28
CA PHE A 185 -4.31 -5.48 -6.09
C PHE A 185 -3.98 -3.98 -6.07
N ALA A 186 -5.01 -3.14 -6.05
CA ALA A 186 -4.88 -1.69 -5.89
C ALA A 186 -5.64 -1.19 -4.67
N VAL A 187 -5.06 -0.21 -3.99
CA VAL A 187 -5.71 0.64 -3.01
C VAL A 187 -5.76 2.04 -3.61
N ALA A 188 -6.95 2.56 -3.85
CA ALA A 188 -7.18 3.81 -4.57
C ALA A 188 -7.93 4.78 -3.66
N GLU A 189 -7.32 5.92 -3.38
CA GLU A 189 -8.01 7.02 -2.73
C GLU A 189 -8.67 7.90 -3.78
N GLN A 190 -9.93 8.25 -3.54
CA GLN A 190 -10.66 9.23 -4.31
C GLN A 190 -10.83 8.92 -5.80
N CYS A 191 -10.87 7.63 -6.17
CA CYS A 191 -11.02 7.26 -7.58
C CYS A 191 -12.35 7.72 -8.17
N VAL A 192 -13.39 7.86 -7.36
CA VAL A 192 -14.70 8.38 -7.78
C VAL A 192 -14.61 9.88 -8.02
N GLU A 193 -14.01 10.63 -7.09
CA GLU A 193 -13.85 12.08 -7.19
C GLU A 193 -13.04 12.48 -8.44
N PHE A 194 -12.01 11.70 -8.75
CA PHE A 194 -11.10 11.99 -9.87
C PHE A 194 -11.47 11.29 -11.19
N ASP A 195 -12.57 10.53 -11.25
CA ASP A 195 -12.98 9.75 -12.43
C ASP A 195 -11.91 8.74 -12.90
N GLU A 196 -11.26 8.07 -11.94
CA GLU A 196 -10.12 7.17 -12.16
C GLU A 196 -10.42 5.70 -11.87
N CYS A 197 -11.59 5.37 -11.31
CA CYS A 197 -11.91 4.00 -10.89
C CYS A 197 -11.82 2.98 -12.05
N SER A 198 -12.19 3.37 -13.27
CA SER A 198 -12.11 2.49 -14.44
C SER A 198 -10.68 2.09 -14.77
N THR A 199 -9.70 2.97 -14.54
CA THR A 199 -8.28 2.70 -14.79
C THR A 199 -7.77 1.57 -13.90
N TYR A 200 -8.13 1.59 -12.61
CA TYR A 200 -7.79 0.51 -11.67
C TYR A 200 -8.49 -0.79 -12.03
N THR A 201 -9.81 -0.76 -12.27
CA THR A 201 -10.60 -1.98 -12.53
C THR A 201 -10.25 -2.64 -13.88
N ILE A 202 -9.78 -1.89 -14.88
CA ILE A 202 -9.22 -2.48 -16.10
C ILE A 202 -7.96 -3.32 -15.81
N ALA A 203 -7.11 -2.87 -14.89
CA ALA A 203 -5.87 -3.56 -14.55
C ALA A 203 -6.07 -4.70 -13.52
N TYR A 204 -6.97 -4.51 -12.55
CA TYR A 204 -7.10 -5.37 -11.36
C TYR A 204 -8.47 -6.07 -11.24
N GLY A 205 -9.46 -5.72 -12.05
CA GLY A 205 -10.80 -6.29 -11.94
C GLY A 205 -11.46 -5.96 -10.60
N ALA A 206 -11.81 -7.00 -9.84
CA ALA A 206 -12.42 -6.87 -8.51
C ALA A 206 -11.40 -6.62 -7.38
N ASP A 207 -10.11 -6.70 -7.68
CA ASP A 207 -9.01 -6.57 -6.71
C ASP A 207 -8.63 -5.09 -6.50
N VAL A 208 -9.64 -4.24 -6.27
CA VAL A 208 -9.49 -2.79 -6.05
C VAL A 208 -10.22 -2.40 -4.79
N LEU A 209 -9.50 -1.87 -3.80
CA LEU A 209 -10.03 -1.26 -2.60
C LEU A 209 -10.11 0.27 -2.82
N ALA A 210 -11.32 0.82 -2.92
CA ALA A 210 -11.53 2.26 -3.12
C ALA A 210 -11.92 2.96 -1.82
N ILE A 211 -11.23 4.04 -1.50
CA ILE A 211 -11.44 4.84 -0.29
C ILE A 211 -11.85 6.24 -0.71
N GLU A 212 -13.03 6.67 -0.30
CA GLU A 212 -13.56 8.00 -0.56
C GLU A 212 -13.58 8.83 0.73
N TYR A 213 -13.25 10.11 0.63
CA TYR A 213 -13.22 11.02 1.77
C TYR A 213 -14.36 12.03 1.70
N LEU A 214 -15.21 12.10 2.74
CA LEU A 214 -16.41 12.97 2.75
C LEU A 214 -16.11 14.45 2.47
N GLU A 215 -14.90 14.91 2.79
CA GLU A 215 -14.50 16.30 2.57
C GLU A 215 -14.44 16.67 1.08
N GLY A 216 -14.27 15.69 0.17
CA GLY A 216 -14.25 15.89 -1.27
C GLY A 216 -15.63 16.01 -1.93
N PHE A 217 -16.66 15.32 -1.39
CA PHE A 217 -17.92 15.10 -2.12
C PHE A 217 -19.06 16.09 -1.83
N GLY A 218 -18.90 16.99 -0.86
CA GLY A 218 -19.96 17.93 -0.50
C GLY A 218 -21.28 17.24 -0.09
N SER A 219 -22.26 17.20 -0.98
CA SER A 219 -23.57 16.54 -0.75
C SER A 219 -23.81 15.26 -1.57
N ASP A 220 -22.90 14.91 -2.48
CA ASP A 220 -23.05 13.73 -3.31
C ASP A 220 -22.60 12.47 -2.54
N ASP A 221 -23.31 11.36 -2.73
CA ASP A 221 -23.00 10.09 -2.07
C ASP A 221 -22.14 9.23 -2.99
N PRO A 222 -20.84 9.03 -2.69
CA PRO A 222 -19.97 8.21 -3.52
C PRO A 222 -20.44 6.75 -3.61
N CYS A 223 -21.24 6.25 -2.66
CA CYS A 223 -21.80 4.90 -2.73
C CYS A 223 -22.84 4.72 -3.83
N GLU A 224 -23.47 5.81 -4.27
CA GLU A 224 -24.46 5.82 -5.36
C GLU A 224 -23.82 6.03 -6.74
N THR A 225 -22.50 6.27 -6.81
CA THR A 225 -21.80 6.43 -8.08
C THR A 225 -21.78 5.11 -8.87
N PRO A 226 -22.28 5.10 -10.11
CA PRO A 226 -22.16 3.94 -10.99
C PRO A 226 -20.69 3.57 -11.26
N ASP A 227 -20.43 2.29 -11.52
CA ASP A 227 -19.13 1.76 -11.96
C ASP A 227 -17.95 1.94 -10.96
N ARG A 228 -18.22 2.35 -9.72
CA ARG A 228 -17.26 2.24 -8.62
C ARG A 228 -16.86 0.78 -8.36
N PRO A 229 -15.68 0.51 -7.79
CA PRO A 229 -15.33 -0.82 -7.31
C PRO A 229 -16.38 -1.35 -6.32
N THR A 230 -16.55 -2.67 -6.26
CA THR A 230 -17.45 -3.27 -5.26
C THR A 230 -16.94 -3.02 -3.84
N SER A 231 -15.62 -3.15 -3.64
CA SER A 231 -14.96 -2.79 -2.40
C SER A 231 -14.73 -1.28 -2.35
N THR A 232 -15.77 -0.50 -2.06
CA THR A 232 -15.67 0.95 -1.81
C THR A 232 -16.09 1.26 -0.38
N ILE A 233 -15.33 2.12 0.29
CA ILE A 233 -15.72 2.68 1.59
C ILE A 233 -15.62 4.20 1.57
N VAL A 234 -16.30 4.82 2.52
CA VAL A 234 -16.11 6.21 2.88
C VAL A 234 -15.46 6.30 4.25
N ARG A 235 -14.36 7.06 4.35
CA ARG A 235 -13.64 7.34 5.60
C ARG A 235 -13.49 8.84 5.83
N ASP A 236 -13.10 9.22 7.04
CA ASP A 236 -12.58 10.56 7.33
C ASP A 236 -11.11 10.66 6.91
N LEU A 237 -10.66 11.84 6.46
CA LEU A 237 -9.32 12.03 5.90
C LEU A 237 -8.19 11.65 6.89
N ASN A 238 -8.40 11.88 8.18
CA ASN A 238 -7.42 11.57 9.22
C ASN A 238 -7.49 10.12 9.71
N LEU A 239 -8.37 9.30 9.13
CA LEU A 239 -8.50 7.86 9.40
C LEU A 239 -8.62 7.53 10.89
N THR A 240 -9.37 8.37 11.61
CA THR A 240 -9.48 8.34 13.07
C THR A 240 -10.13 7.05 13.59
N MET A 241 -9.99 6.81 14.89
CA MET A 241 -10.61 5.68 15.61
C MET A 241 -12.08 5.98 15.99
N PRO A 242 -12.92 4.95 16.26
CA PRO A 242 -14.36 5.13 16.53
C PRO A 242 -14.75 6.02 17.71
N ASP A 243 -13.83 6.31 18.64
CA ASP A 243 -14.05 7.22 19.77
C ASP A 243 -13.82 8.70 19.41
N ASP A 244 -13.24 8.98 18.24
CA ASP A 244 -13.08 10.34 17.73
C ASP A 244 -14.40 10.84 17.09
N PRO A 245 -14.87 12.06 17.40
CA PRO A 245 -16.06 12.63 16.77
C PRO A 245 -15.94 12.80 15.24
N ALA A 246 -14.72 12.87 14.70
CA ALA A 246 -14.45 12.91 13.27
C ALA A 246 -14.59 11.54 12.59
N TYR A 247 -14.64 10.44 13.34
CA TYR A 247 -14.72 9.09 12.79
C TYR A 247 -15.86 8.92 11.79
N ARG A 248 -15.53 8.46 10.59
CA ARG A 248 -16.52 8.08 9.58
C ARG A 248 -16.15 6.74 9.00
N TYR A 249 -17.11 5.83 8.96
CA TYR A 249 -17.00 4.59 8.20
C TYR A 249 -18.35 4.31 7.57
N MET A 250 -18.35 4.09 6.26
CA MET A 250 -19.50 3.59 5.54
C MET A 250 -19.00 2.67 4.44
N ALA A 251 -19.48 1.43 4.42
CA ALA A 251 -19.28 0.54 3.29
C ALA A 251 -20.34 0.81 2.23
N CYS A 252 -19.87 0.89 0.99
CA CYS A 252 -20.69 0.78 -0.20
C CYS A 252 -20.62 -0.66 -0.74
#